data_AF-A0A7W8CAP3-F1
#
_entry.id   AF-A0A7W8CAP3-F1
#
_cell.length_a   1.000
_cell.length_b   1.000
_cell.length_c   1.000
_cell.angle_alpha   90.00
_cell.angle_beta   90.00
_cell.angle_gamma   90.00
#
_symmetry.space_group_name_H-M   'P 1'
#
loop_
_entity.id
_entity.type
_entity.pdbx_description
1 polymer ?
#
loop_
_entity_poly.entity_id
_entity_poly.type
_entity_poly.pdbx_seq_one_letter_code
_entity_poly.pdbx_strand_id
1 'polypeptide(L)'
;MLFVGDDWAEDHHDVYLMNDAGDRLASRRLPEGLAGIGRLHELIAEHAEDPAQVVIGIETDRGLWVDAVTAAGYQVFAVNPLAAARYRDRHHVSGAKSDPADAKLLADLVRTDRHNHRLIAGDSGQAEAIKVLARAHQSLIWARTRHTNGLRSALREYYPAALEAFEDLADRDALAILGRAPTPADARRLSLAKIRGAL
;
A
#
# COMPACT_ATOMS: atom_id res chain seq x y z
N MET A 1 -5.86 -28.99 8.47
CA MET A 1 -5.69 -27.56 8.14
C MET A 1 -5.05 -27.46 6.78
N LEU A 2 -5.45 -26.47 5.98
CA LEU A 2 -4.87 -26.16 4.69
C LEU A 2 -4.06 -24.88 4.81
N PHE A 3 -2.83 -24.89 4.31
CA PHE A 3 -1.96 -23.72 4.32
C PHE A 3 -1.74 -23.24 2.90
N VAL A 4 -1.95 -21.95 2.69
CA VAL A 4 -1.84 -21.28 1.39
C VAL A 4 -0.81 -20.18 1.53
N GLY A 5 0.06 -20.06 0.55
CA GLY A 5 0.91 -18.91 0.38
C GLY A 5 0.54 -18.23 -0.92
N ASP A 6 0.46 -16.91 -0.86
CA ASP A 6 -0.01 -16.05 -1.93
C ASP A 6 1.03 -14.95 -2.17
N ASP A 7 1.76 -15.10 -3.27
CA ASP A 7 2.76 -14.13 -3.71
C ASP A 7 2.16 -13.24 -4.81
N TRP A 8 2.15 -11.93 -4.56
CA TRP A 8 1.46 -10.95 -5.39
C TRP A 8 2.39 -10.32 -6.41
N ALA A 9 1.89 -10.24 -7.64
CA ALA A 9 2.42 -9.41 -8.72
C ALA A 9 1.31 -8.49 -9.27
N GLU A 10 1.68 -7.49 -10.07
CA GLU A 10 0.75 -6.44 -10.52
C GLU A 10 -0.53 -6.97 -11.20
N ASP A 11 -0.45 -8.06 -11.96
CA ASP A 11 -1.55 -8.63 -12.74
C ASP A 11 -1.94 -10.07 -12.36
N HIS A 12 -1.23 -10.68 -11.40
CA HIS A 12 -1.46 -12.07 -11.00
C HIS A 12 -0.99 -12.38 -9.58
N HIS A 13 -1.42 -13.54 -9.09
CA HIS A 13 -1.03 -14.15 -7.84
C HIS A 13 -0.45 -15.53 -8.11
N ASP A 14 0.75 -15.81 -7.60
CA ASP A 14 1.26 -17.17 -7.54
C ASP A 14 0.84 -17.77 -6.18
N VAL A 15 0.04 -18.84 -6.24
CA VAL A 15 -0.48 -19.51 -5.05
C VAL A 15 0.13 -20.90 -4.88
N TYR A 16 0.34 -21.28 -3.63
CA TYR A 16 0.86 -22.59 -3.23
C TYR A 16 0.05 -23.15 -2.06
N LEU A 17 -0.49 -24.36 -2.22
CA LEU A 17 -1.30 -25.04 -1.22
C LEU A 17 -0.52 -26.23 -0.66
N MET A 18 -0.50 -26.37 0.66
CA MET A 18 0.11 -27.50 1.35
C MET A 18 -0.72 -28.00 2.54
N ASN A 19 -0.53 -29.26 2.88
CA ASN A 19 -1.10 -29.86 4.09
C ASN A 19 -0.24 -29.55 5.33
N ASP A 20 -0.66 -30.06 6.48
CA ASP A 20 0.03 -29.88 7.76
C ASP A 20 1.46 -30.47 7.79
N ALA A 21 1.68 -31.57 7.06
CA ALA A 21 2.99 -32.19 6.89
C ALA A 21 3.93 -31.37 6.00
N GLY A 22 3.43 -30.35 5.29
CA GLY A 22 4.18 -29.55 4.32
C GLY A 22 4.22 -30.17 2.92
N ASP A 23 3.42 -31.21 2.65
CA ASP A 23 3.30 -31.77 1.31
C ASP A 23 2.52 -30.83 0.40
N ARG A 24 3.02 -30.65 -0.82
CA ARG A 24 2.34 -29.87 -1.84
C ARG A 24 1.04 -30.54 -2.27
N LEU A 25 -0.05 -29.79 -2.18
CA LEU A 25 -1.36 -30.18 -2.73
C LEU A 25 -1.57 -29.57 -4.11
N ALA A 26 -1.30 -28.27 -4.24
CA ALA A 26 -1.42 -27.55 -5.51
C ALA A 26 -0.44 -26.37 -5.59
N SER A 27 -0.17 -25.91 -6.80
CA SER A 27 0.35 -24.56 -7.03
C SER A 27 -0.07 -24.09 -8.42
N ARG A 28 -0.52 -22.83 -8.49
CA ARG A 28 -1.17 -22.23 -9.66
C ARG A 28 -0.84 -20.74 -9.71
N ARG A 29 -0.82 -20.19 -10.91
CA ARG A 29 -0.88 -18.75 -11.14
C ARG A 29 -2.32 -18.34 -11.43
N LEU A 30 -2.83 -17.37 -10.70
CA LEU A 30 -4.20 -16.86 -10.80
C LEU A 30 -4.17 -15.39 -11.25
N PRO A 31 -5.06 -14.95 -12.15
CA PRO A 31 -5.12 -13.52 -12.51
C PRO A 31 -5.60 -12.67 -11.33
N GLU A 32 -5.24 -11.39 -11.28
CA GLU A 32 -5.83 -10.44 -10.31
C GLU A 32 -7.36 -10.28 -10.53
N GLY A 33 -8.07 -9.84 -9.49
CA GLY A 33 -9.51 -9.54 -9.54
C GLY A 33 -10.43 -10.75 -9.38
N LEU A 34 -11.73 -10.53 -9.65
CA LEU A 34 -12.81 -11.50 -9.33
C LEU A 34 -12.62 -12.88 -9.97
N ALA A 35 -12.05 -12.94 -11.18
CA ALA A 35 -11.80 -14.20 -11.86
C ALA A 35 -10.73 -15.05 -11.13
N GLY A 36 -9.70 -14.41 -10.59
CA GLY A 36 -8.68 -15.10 -9.79
C GLY A 36 -9.21 -15.56 -8.45
N ILE A 37 -9.96 -14.69 -7.76
CA ILE A 37 -10.61 -15.02 -6.49
C ILE A 37 -11.52 -16.25 -6.65
N GLY A 38 -12.35 -16.28 -7.70
CA GLY A 38 -13.19 -17.44 -8.00
C GLY A 38 -12.38 -18.73 -8.16
N ARG A 39 -11.30 -18.69 -8.93
CA ARG A 39 -10.39 -19.84 -9.12
C ARG A 39 -9.66 -20.24 -7.85
N LEU A 40 -9.32 -19.29 -6.98
CA LEU A 40 -8.71 -19.57 -5.68
C LEU A 40 -9.68 -20.35 -4.80
N HIS A 41 -10.95 -19.91 -4.73
CA HIS A 41 -11.98 -20.61 -3.96
C HIS A 41 -12.24 -22.02 -4.48
N GLU A 42 -12.33 -22.19 -5.80
CA GLU A 42 -12.46 -23.52 -6.44
C GLU A 42 -11.28 -24.43 -6.06
N LEU A 43 -10.06 -23.93 -6.14
CA LEU A 43 -8.85 -24.69 -5.81
C LEU A 43 -8.78 -25.07 -4.32
N ILE A 44 -9.20 -24.17 -3.42
CA ILE A 44 -9.26 -24.42 -1.98
C ILE A 44 -10.33 -25.47 -1.65
N ALA A 45 -11.49 -25.41 -2.32
CA ALA A 45 -12.62 -26.31 -2.09
C ALA A 45 -12.30 -27.78 -2.42
N GLU A 46 -11.28 -28.05 -3.26
CA GLU A 46 -10.77 -29.41 -3.50
C GLU A 46 -10.10 -30.03 -2.25
N HIS A 47 -9.74 -29.22 -1.25
CA HIS A 47 -8.90 -29.63 -0.13
C HIS A 47 -9.42 -29.22 1.25
N ALA A 48 -10.40 -28.32 1.34
CA ALA A 48 -11.00 -27.87 2.59
C ALA A 48 -12.48 -27.52 2.42
N GLU A 49 -13.33 -28.04 3.31
CA GLU A 49 -14.78 -27.77 3.32
C GLU A 49 -15.15 -26.55 4.19
N ASP A 50 -14.36 -26.29 5.24
CA ASP A 50 -14.56 -25.18 6.17
C ASP A 50 -13.50 -24.08 5.94
N PRO A 51 -13.91 -22.85 5.56
CA PRO A 51 -12.98 -21.72 5.40
C PRO A 51 -12.12 -21.44 6.64
N ALA A 52 -12.63 -21.70 7.84
CA ALA A 52 -11.87 -21.49 9.07
C ALA A 52 -10.67 -22.45 9.18
N GLN A 53 -10.60 -23.52 8.39
CA GLN A 53 -9.45 -24.44 8.35
C GLN A 53 -8.36 -24.02 7.38
N VAL A 54 -8.57 -22.92 6.64
CA VAL A 54 -7.65 -22.40 5.63
C VAL A 54 -6.87 -21.22 6.21
N VAL A 55 -5.55 -21.32 6.17
CA VAL A 55 -4.63 -20.29 6.64
C VAL A 55 -3.82 -19.77 5.46
N ILE A 56 -3.88 -18.47 5.20
CA ILE A 56 -3.24 -17.83 4.05
C ILE A 56 -2.14 -16.89 4.53
N GLY A 57 -0.91 -17.06 4.02
CA GLY A 57 0.19 -16.12 4.18
C GLY A 57 0.33 -15.21 2.96
N ILE A 58 0.34 -13.90 3.19
CA ILE A 58 0.48 -12.87 2.14
C ILE A 58 1.40 -11.74 2.61
N GLU A 59 2.14 -11.11 1.70
CA GLU A 59 3.06 -10.01 2.04
C GLU A 59 2.37 -8.62 2.16
N THR A 60 1.22 -8.45 1.52
CA THR A 60 0.40 -7.22 1.60
C THR A 60 -0.80 -7.43 2.52
N ASP A 61 -1.08 -6.44 3.37
CA ASP A 61 -2.20 -6.47 4.31
C ASP A 61 -3.44 -5.71 3.81
N ARG A 62 -3.49 -5.40 2.51
CA ARG A 62 -4.48 -4.49 1.92
C ARG A 62 -4.72 -4.79 0.44
N GLY A 63 -5.90 -4.39 -0.03
CA GLY A 63 -6.32 -4.50 -1.43
C GLY A 63 -7.57 -5.37 -1.57
N LEU A 64 -8.26 -5.23 -2.71
CA LEU A 64 -9.52 -5.95 -2.96
C LEU A 64 -9.36 -7.46 -2.87
N TRP A 65 -8.20 -8.00 -3.25
CA TRP A 65 -7.88 -9.41 -3.11
C TRP A 65 -7.87 -9.84 -1.64
N VAL A 66 -7.11 -9.12 -0.79
CA VAL A 66 -7.03 -9.37 0.67
C VAL A 66 -8.41 -9.28 1.30
N ASP A 67 -9.16 -8.23 0.97
CA ASP A 67 -10.51 -8.02 1.50
C ASP A 67 -11.45 -9.17 1.13
N ALA A 68 -11.36 -9.67 -0.12
CA ALA A 68 -12.17 -10.79 -0.58
C ALA A 68 -11.82 -12.11 0.12
N VAL A 69 -10.53 -12.45 0.25
CA VAL A 69 -10.12 -13.68 0.94
C VAL A 69 -10.40 -13.64 2.44
N THR A 70 -10.27 -12.46 3.07
CA THR A 70 -10.66 -12.28 4.49
C THR A 70 -12.17 -12.37 4.67
N ALA A 71 -12.97 -11.76 3.78
CA ALA A 71 -14.43 -11.82 3.83
C ALA A 71 -15.00 -13.24 3.60
N ALA A 72 -14.25 -14.09 2.89
CA ALA A 72 -14.59 -15.50 2.70
C ALA A 72 -14.43 -16.37 3.97
N GLY A 73 -13.88 -15.81 5.06
CA GLY A 73 -13.72 -16.50 6.34
C GLY A 73 -12.39 -17.24 6.50
N TYR A 74 -11.44 -17.04 5.59
CA TYR A 74 -10.09 -17.59 5.72
C TYR A 74 -9.28 -16.86 6.78
N GLN A 75 -8.34 -17.56 7.42
CA GLN A 75 -7.39 -16.96 8.36
C GLN A 75 -6.21 -16.37 7.60
N VAL A 76 -6.24 -15.06 7.35
CA VAL A 76 -5.20 -14.38 6.55
C VAL A 76 -4.14 -13.75 7.46
N PHE A 77 -2.88 -14.05 7.24
CA PHE A 77 -1.75 -13.52 8.01
C PHE A 77 -0.87 -12.64 7.12
N ALA A 78 -0.62 -11.41 7.59
CA ALA A 78 0.32 -10.51 6.95
C ALA A 78 1.76 -10.88 7.33
N VAL A 79 2.55 -11.29 6.35
CA VAL A 79 3.97 -11.60 6.48
C VAL A 79 4.78 -10.36 6.12
N ASN A 80 5.66 -9.93 7.03
CA ASN A 80 6.54 -8.80 6.77
C ASN A 80 7.57 -9.19 5.67
N PRO A 81 7.75 -8.40 4.59
CA PRO A 81 8.69 -8.73 3.51
C PRO A 81 10.14 -8.93 3.97
N LEU A 82 10.57 -8.20 5.01
CA LEU A 82 11.90 -8.39 5.61
C LEU A 82 11.99 -9.73 6.34
N ALA A 83 10.92 -10.16 7.02
CA ALA A 83 10.88 -11.47 7.65
C ALA A 83 10.91 -12.58 6.59
N ALA A 84 10.09 -12.48 5.53
CA ALA A 84 10.09 -13.41 4.40
C ALA A 84 11.51 -13.53 3.79
N ALA A 85 12.18 -12.40 3.55
CA ALA A 85 13.56 -12.41 3.05
C ALA A 85 14.53 -13.18 3.96
N ARG A 86 14.44 -13.01 5.29
CA ARG A 86 15.29 -13.74 6.24
C ARG A 86 14.99 -15.23 6.31
N TYR A 87 13.73 -15.62 6.12
CA TYR A 87 13.36 -17.02 5.98
C TYR A 87 13.89 -17.63 4.68
N ARG A 88 13.87 -16.87 3.59
CA ARG A 88 14.45 -17.30 2.32
C ARG A 88 15.94 -17.64 2.48
N ASP A 89 16.70 -16.77 3.16
CA ASP A 89 18.13 -16.97 3.46
C ASP A 89 18.37 -18.26 4.27
N ARG A 90 17.43 -18.67 5.13
CA ARG A 90 17.52 -19.90 5.94
C ARG A 90 17.40 -21.18 5.12
N HIS A 91 16.62 -21.16 4.03
CA HIS A 91 16.32 -22.36 3.23
C HIS A 91 17.08 -22.42 1.89
N HIS A 92 17.60 -21.29 1.39
CA HIS A 92 18.31 -21.22 0.11
C HIS A 92 19.68 -20.56 0.28
N VAL A 93 20.73 -21.38 0.39
CA VAL A 93 22.14 -20.93 0.52
C VAL A 93 22.70 -20.34 -0.79
N SER A 94 22.09 -20.65 -1.95
CA SER A 94 22.63 -20.28 -3.27
C SER A 94 22.13 -18.96 -3.85
N GLY A 95 21.21 -18.25 -3.19
CA GLY A 95 20.70 -16.94 -3.64
C GLY A 95 19.90 -16.96 -4.95
N ALA A 96 19.60 -18.12 -5.52
CA ALA A 96 18.81 -18.23 -6.75
C ALA A 96 17.32 -17.99 -6.45
N LYS A 97 16.78 -16.89 -6.97
CA LYS A 97 15.34 -16.57 -6.92
C LYS A 97 14.61 -17.45 -7.95
N SER A 98 13.59 -18.17 -7.50
CA SER A 98 12.67 -18.91 -8.35
C SER A 98 11.27 -18.50 -7.91
N ASP A 99 10.50 -17.80 -8.75
CA ASP A 99 9.22 -17.19 -8.35
C ASP A 99 8.19 -18.19 -7.74
N PRO A 100 8.11 -19.48 -8.13
CA PRO A 100 7.29 -20.48 -7.41
C PRO A 100 7.73 -20.76 -5.96
N ALA A 101 8.94 -20.35 -5.57
CA ALA A 101 9.49 -20.57 -4.24
C ALA A 101 8.94 -19.56 -3.21
N ASP A 102 8.55 -18.36 -3.64
CA ASP A 102 8.08 -17.32 -2.73
C ASP A 102 6.67 -17.64 -2.19
N ALA A 103 5.74 -18.08 -3.05
CA ALA A 103 4.43 -18.58 -2.60
C ALA A 103 4.55 -19.80 -1.67
N LYS A 104 5.46 -20.75 -1.96
CA LYS A 104 5.72 -21.89 -1.06
C LYS A 104 6.25 -21.41 0.29
N LEU A 105 7.19 -20.47 0.29
CA LEU A 105 7.78 -19.90 1.50
C LEU A 105 6.70 -19.30 2.41
N LEU A 106 5.78 -18.51 1.84
CA LEU A 106 4.68 -17.90 2.59
C LEU A 106 3.74 -18.94 3.21
N ALA A 107 3.42 -20.00 2.46
CA ALA A 107 2.62 -21.12 2.95
C ALA A 107 3.30 -21.84 4.13
N ASP A 108 4.60 -22.13 4.00
CA ASP A 108 5.39 -22.77 5.06
C ASP A 108 5.49 -21.86 6.30
N LEU A 109 5.68 -20.55 6.11
CA LEU A 109 5.75 -19.56 7.18
C LEU A 109 4.49 -19.55 8.05
N VAL A 110 3.31 -19.54 7.44
CA VAL A 110 2.06 -19.58 8.22
C VAL A 110 1.76 -20.96 8.80
N ARG A 111 2.29 -22.03 8.19
CA ARG A 111 2.22 -23.38 8.72
C ARG A 111 2.99 -23.50 10.03
N THR A 112 4.23 -23.02 10.08
CA THR A 112 5.12 -23.18 11.24
C THR A 112 5.05 -22.02 12.23
N ASP A 113 4.95 -20.79 11.75
CA ASP A 113 5.28 -19.58 12.52
C ASP A 113 4.17 -18.52 12.56
N ARG A 114 2.94 -18.82 12.10
CA ARG A 114 1.81 -17.86 12.10
C ARG A 114 1.57 -17.15 13.44
N HIS A 115 1.89 -17.78 14.57
CA HIS A 115 1.76 -17.19 15.90
C HIS A 115 2.66 -15.95 16.12
N ASN A 116 3.69 -15.78 15.30
CA ASN A 116 4.57 -14.61 15.27
C ASN A 116 4.12 -13.55 14.25
N HIS A 117 3.06 -13.82 13.49
CA HIS A 117 2.52 -12.94 12.45
C HIS A 117 1.16 -12.39 12.85
N ARG A 118 0.83 -11.21 12.31
CA ARG A 118 -0.44 -10.55 12.58
C ARG A 118 -1.53 -11.19 11.72
N LEU A 119 -2.55 -11.76 12.39
CA LEU A 119 -3.81 -12.10 11.74
C LEU A 119 -4.50 -10.82 11.25
N ILE A 120 -4.83 -10.78 9.98
CA ILE A 120 -5.67 -9.73 9.39
C ILE A 120 -7.10 -10.04 9.84
N ALA A 121 -7.56 -9.30 10.83
CA ALA A 121 -8.98 -9.26 11.14
C ALA A 121 -9.67 -8.44 10.05
N GLY A 122 -10.80 -8.92 9.53
CA GLY A 122 -11.65 -8.10 8.68
C GLY A 122 -11.99 -6.81 9.42
N ASP A 123 -11.52 -5.68 8.89
CA ASP A 123 -11.76 -4.39 9.51
C ASP A 123 -13.23 -4.00 9.34
N SER A 124 -13.77 -3.26 10.31
CA SER A 124 -15.10 -2.68 10.13
C SER A 124 -15.08 -1.71 8.93
N GLY A 125 -16.21 -1.54 8.24
CA GLY A 125 -16.29 -0.56 7.15
C GLY A 125 -15.88 0.86 7.57
N GLN A 126 -16.02 1.21 8.85
CA GLN A 126 -15.54 2.48 9.41
C GLN A 126 -14.01 2.54 9.50
N ALA A 127 -13.35 1.45 9.91
CA ALA A 127 -11.89 1.38 9.96
C ALA A 127 -11.28 1.49 8.56
N GLU A 128 -11.87 0.83 7.56
CA GLU A 128 -11.45 0.97 6.16
C GLU A 128 -11.64 2.40 5.63
N ALA A 129 -12.76 3.04 5.94
CA ALA A 129 -12.98 4.44 5.56
C ALA A 129 -11.91 5.39 6.15
N ILE A 130 -11.50 5.18 7.41
CA ILE A 130 -10.42 5.94 8.05
C ILE A 130 -9.09 5.71 7.33
N LYS A 131 -8.75 4.47 6.96
CA LYS A 131 -7.51 4.17 6.22
C LYS A 131 -7.47 4.85 4.85
N VAL A 132 -8.59 4.89 4.13
CA VAL A 132 -8.70 5.60 2.85
C VAL A 132 -8.47 7.10 3.07
N LEU A 133 -9.14 7.71 4.05
CA LEU A 133 -9.00 9.13 4.36
C LEU A 133 -7.58 9.48 4.79
N ALA A 134 -6.96 8.68 5.66
CA ALA A 134 -5.59 8.89 6.14
C ALA A 134 -4.58 8.86 4.99
N ARG A 135 -4.73 7.93 4.02
CA ARG A 135 -3.88 7.87 2.83
C ARG A 135 -4.07 9.10 1.94
N ALA A 136 -5.32 9.50 1.67
CA ALA A 136 -5.62 10.69 0.90
C ALA A 136 -5.02 11.96 1.56
N HIS A 137 -5.15 12.08 2.87
CA HIS A 137 -4.54 13.17 3.65
C HIS A 137 -3.02 13.19 3.52
N GLN A 138 -2.35 12.04 3.67
CA GLN A 138 -0.91 11.94 3.49
C GLN A 138 -0.45 12.33 2.08
N SER A 139 -1.16 11.87 1.05
CA SER A 139 -0.88 12.23 -0.34
C SER A 139 -1.02 13.74 -0.58
N LEU A 140 -2.02 14.39 0.03
CA LEU A 140 -2.23 15.84 -0.06
C LEU A 140 -1.12 16.63 0.65
N ILE A 141 -0.62 16.16 1.80
CA ILE A 141 0.53 16.77 2.48
C ILE A 141 1.76 16.75 1.57
N TRP A 142 2.06 15.60 0.95
CA TRP A 142 3.18 15.47 0.02
C TRP A 142 3.01 16.34 -1.23
N ALA A 143 1.81 16.40 -1.78
CA ALA A 143 1.49 17.27 -2.92
C ALA A 143 1.72 18.74 -2.56
N ARG A 144 1.23 19.20 -1.40
CA ARG A 144 1.45 20.57 -0.90
C ARG A 144 2.94 20.89 -0.84
N THR A 145 3.73 20.06 -0.17
CA THR A 145 5.19 20.26 -0.05
C THR A 145 5.86 20.33 -1.42
N ARG A 146 5.48 19.44 -2.36
CA ARG A 146 6.02 19.44 -3.71
C ARG A 146 5.69 20.73 -4.47
N HIS A 147 4.44 21.18 -4.40
CA HIS A 147 4.00 22.42 -5.04
C HIS A 147 4.67 23.66 -4.43
N THR A 148 4.79 23.74 -3.10
CA THR A 148 5.48 24.83 -2.41
C THR A 148 6.96 24.90 -2.80
N ASN A 149 7.64 23.76 -2.89
CA ASN A 149 9.03 23.70 -3.33
C ASN A 149 9.18 24.12 -4.80
N GLY A 150 8.26 23.70 -5.67
CA GLY A 150 8.22 24.14 -7.07
C GLY A 150 8.03 25.65 -7.19
N LEU A 151 7.07 26.22 -6.45
CA LEU A 151 6.83 27.65 -6.38
C LEU A 151 8.06 28.41 -5.88
N ARG A 152 8.68 27.95 -4.78
CA ARG A 152 9.91 28.54 -4.24
C ARG A 152 11.04 28.54 -5.28
N SER A 153 11.22 27.44 -6.00
CA SER A 153 12.24 27.30 -7.04
C SER A 153 12.03 28.33 -8.15
N ALA A 154 10.79 28.45 -8.66
CA ALA A 154 10.47 29.42 -9.69
C ALA A 154 10.65 30.86 -9.20
N LEU A 155 10.11 31.21 -8.03
CA LEU A 155 10.24 32.56 -7.47
C LEU A 155 11.70 32.95 -7.24
N ARG A 156 12.58 32.00 -6.88
CA ARG A 156 14.01 32.28 -6.71
C ARG A 156 14.67 32.78 -8.01
N GLU A 157 14.21 32.33 -9.17
CA GLU A 157 14.77 32.71 -10.46
C GLU A 157 14.30 34.10 -10.93
N TYR A 158 13.02 34.43 -10.75
CA TYR A 158 12.44 35.64 -11.36
C TYR A 158 11.86 36.68 -10.38
N TYR A 159 11.57 36.29 -9.14
CA TYR A 159 10.94 37.17 -8.14
C TYR A 159 11.41 36.87 -6.70
N PRO A 160 12.72 37.03 -6.41
CA PRO A 160 13.30 36.67 -5.12
C PRO A 160 12.73 37.48 -3.94
N ALA A 161 12.31 38.73 -4.15
CA ALA A 161 11.71 39.56 -3.11
C ALA A 161 10.40 38.98 -2.54
N ALA A 162 9.70 38.10 -3.28
CA ALA A 162 8.56 37.36 -2.73
C ALA A 162 8.99 36.38 -1.62
N LEU A 163 10.19 35.80 -1.74
CA LEU A 163 10.75 34.89 -0.73
C LEU A 163 11.22 35.62 0.53
N GLU A 164 11.50 36.92 0.42
CA GLU A 164 11.80 37.78 1.56
C GLU A 164 10.51 38.25 2.26
N ALA A 165 9.44 38.46 1.48
CA ALA A 165 8.16 38.95 1.99
C ALA A 165 7.34 37.89 2.75
N PHE A 166 7.50 36.61 2.40
CA PHE A 166 6.70 35.51 2.97
C PHE A 166 7.60 34.44 3.59
N GLU A 167 7.42 34.19 4.90
CA GLU A 167 8.12 33.15 5.63
C GLU A 167 7.64 31.74 5.23
N ASP A 168 6.32 31.58 5.02
CA ASP A 168 5.70 30.36 4.49
C ASP A 168 4.92 30.65 3.21
N LEU A 169 5.37 30.07 2.10
CA LEU A 169 4.71 30.18 0.79
C LEU A 169 3.44 29.32 0.67
N ALA A 170 3.24 28.35 1.56
CA ALA A 170 2.01 27.57 1.62
C ALA A 170 0.91 28.28 2.43
N ASP A 171 1.23 29.38 3.11
CA ASP A 171 0.26 30.15 3.87
C ASP A 171 -0.79 30.78 2.94
N ARG A 172 -2.03 30.84 3.44
CA ARG A 172 -3.18 31.36 2.70
C ARG A 172 -2.93 32.78 2.20
N ASP A 173 -2.34 33.62 3.03
CA ASP A 173 -2.14 35.03 2.74
C ASP A 173 -1.02 35.22 1.72
N ALA A 174 0.05 34.43 1.80
CA ALA A 174 1.11 34.38 0.79
C ALA A 174 0.55 33.99 -0.59
N LEU A 175 -0.25 32.92 -0.64
CA LEU A 175 -0.89 32.46 -1.88
C LEU A 175 -1.90 33.48 -2.43
N ALA A 176 -2.67 34.14 -1.57
CA ALA A 176 -3.64 35.15 -1.98
C ALA A 176 -2.98 36.38 -2.62
N ILE A 177 -1.86 36.85 -2.03
CA ILE A 177 -1.10 37.97 -2.58
C ILE A 177 -0.36 37.58 -3.87
N LEU A 178 0.32 36.43 -3.90
CA LEU A 178 1.00 35.94 -5.11
C LEU A 178 0.03 35.64 -6.25
N GLY A 179 -1.20 35.21 -5.94
CA GLY A 179 -2.26 35.04 -6.93
C GLY A 179 -2.71 36.36 -7.58
N ARG A 180 -2.60 37.50 -6.86
CA ARG A 180 -2.91 38.84 -7.38
C ARG A 180 -1.72 39.57 -7.98
N ALA A 181 -0.51 39.23 -7.54
CA ALA A 181 0.74 39.80 -8.01
C ALA A 181 1.79 38.72 -8.22
N PRO A 182 1.68 37.92 -9.30
CA PRO A 182 2.59 36.83 -9.56
C PRO A 182 3.97 37.30 -10.03
N THR A 183 4.12 38.58 -10.42
CA THR A 183 5.38 39.16 -10.89
C THR A 183 5.83 40.37 -10.07
N PRO A 184 7.13 40.73 -10.10
CA PRO A 184 7.62 41.95 -9.44
C PRO A 184 6.94 43.22 -9.97
N ALA A 185 6.54 43.25 -11.23
CA ALA A 185 5.87 44.39 -11.84
C ALA A 185 4.44 44.56 -11.30
N ASP A 186 3.72 43.46 -11.12
CA ASP A 186 2.36 43.47 -10.55
C ASP A 186 2.40 43.85 -9.07
N ALA A 187 3.40 43.35 -8.34
CA ALA A 187 3.55 43.64 -6.92
C ALA A 187 3.82 45.12 -6.66
N ARG A 188 4.62 45.80 -7.50
CA ARG A 188 4.82 47.25 -7.42
C ARG A 188 3.54 48.07 -7.59
N ARG A 189 2.49 47.48 -8.19
CA ARG A 189 1.19 48.12 -8.43
C ARG A 189 0.15 47.76 -7.36
N LEU A 190 0.49 46.92 -6.38
CA LEU A 190 -0.37 46.62 -5.25
C LEU A 190 -0.41 47.82 -4.30
N SER A 191 -1.61 48.33 -4.05
CA SER A 191 -1.85 49.29 -2.98
C SER A 191 -2.24 48.58 -1.69
N LEU A 192 -2.11 49.25 -0.54
CA LEU A 192 -2.57 48.72 0.75
C LEU A 192 -4.04 48.28 0.72
N ALA A 193 -4.89 48.98 -0.03
CA ALA A 193 -6.30 48.59 -0.19
C ALA A 193 -6.45 47.25 -0.94
N LYS A 194 -5.64 47.00 -1.98
CA LYS A 194 -5.66 45.73 -2.73
C LYS A 194 -5.08 44.56 -1.91
N ILE A 195 -4.08 44.83 -1.09
CA ILE A 195 -3.51 43.87 -0.14
C ILE A 195 -4.57 43.49 0.89
N ARG A 196 -5.18 44.47 1.57
CA ARG A 196 -6.24 44.21 2.57
C ARG A 196 -7.44 43.46 1.98
N GLY A 197 -7.82 43.74 0.74
CA GLY A 197 -8.91 43.00 0.10
C GLY A 197 -8.55 41.57 -0.31
N ALA A 198 -7.30 41.12 -0.12
CA ALA A 198 -6.82 39.77 -0.48
C ALA A 198 -6.75 38.84 0.73
N LEU A 199 -6.67 39.40 1.93
CA LEU A 199 -6.49 38.72 3.21
C LEU A 199 -7.82 38.64 3.96
#